data_AF-A0A531L055-F1
#
_entry.id   AF-A0A531L055-F1
#
_cell.length_a   1.000
_cell.length_b   1.000
_cell.length_c   1.000
_cell.angle_alpha   90.00
_cell.angle_beta   90.00
_cell.angle_gamma   90.00
#
_symmetry.space_group_name_H-M   'P 1'
#
loop_
_entity.id
_entity.type
_entity.pdbx_description
1 polymer ?
#
loop_
_entity_poly.entity_id
_entity_poly.type
_entity_poly.pdbx_seq_one_letter_code
_entity_poly.pdbx_strand_id
1 'polypeptide(L)'
;ARKIGALFDARAAPVERVLSSRYCRALDTARTAFREEPEPFAPLDLLKTDASEKAAQIEAVMNEIRAYSGSDNVVMVTHLENIMALTGISPREGEAVIVEPQDDGLRVLGRVTF
;
A
#
# COMPACT_ATOMS: atom_id res chain seq x y z
N ALA A 1 -13.38 0.98 -4.28
CA ALA A 1 -13.32 0.52 -2.87
C ALA A 1 -14.16 -0.73 -2.61
N ARG A 2 -15.50 -0.73 -2.68
CA ARG A 2 -16.31 -1.94 -2.36
C ARG A 2 -15.93 -3.22 -3.13
N LYS A 3 -15.64 -3.09 -4.44
CA LYS A 3 -15.15 -4.20 -5.27
C LYS A 3 -13.79 -4.74 -4.82
N ILE A 4 -12.96 -3.90 -4.20
CA ILE A 4 -11.65 -4.28 -3.65
C ILE A 4 -11.86 -5.26 -2.51
N GLY A 5 -12.63 -4.86 -1.51
CA GLY A 5 -12.98 -5.73 -0.37
C GLY A 5 -13.58 -7.07 -0.79
N ALA A 6 -14.57 -7.03 -1.69
CA ALA A 6 -15.23 -8.24 -2.16
C ALA A 6 -14.25 -9.25 -2.80
N LEU A 7 -13.18 -8.77 -3.46
CA LEU A 7 -12.21 -9.65 -4.09
C LEU A 7 -11.19 -10.22 -3.09
N PHE A 8 -10.80 -9.46 -2.06
CA PHE A 8 -10.00 -9.99 -0.95
C PHE A 8 -10.78 -11.08 -0.20
N ASP A 9 -12.05 -10.81 0.12
CA ASP A 9 -12.96 -11.78 0.74
C ASP A 9 -13.09 -13.04 -0.12
N ALA A 10 -13.33 -12.89 -1.42
CA ALA A 10 -13.50 -14.02 -2.35
C ALA A 10 -12.24 -14.87 -2.53
N ARG A 11 -11.05 -14.30 -2.30
CA ARG A 11 -9.76 -15.02 -2.41
C ARG A 11 -9.29 -15.62 -1.10
N ALA A 12 -10.07 -15.46 -0.02
CA ALA A 12 -9.66 -15.83 1.33
C ALA A 12 -8.24 -15.31 1.63
N ALA A 13 -7.95 -14.08 1.21
CA ALA A 13 -6.68 -13.41 1.44
C ALA A 13 -6.80 -12.62 2.76
N PRO A 14 -6.38 -13.19 3.91
CA PRO A 14 -6.48 -12.49 5.18
C PRO A 14 -5.64 -11.21 5.13
N VAL A 15 -6.21 -10.13 5.64
CA VAL A 15 -5.56 -8.84 5.80
C VAL A 15 -5.36 -8.66 7.29
N GLU A 16 -4.10 -8.54 7.72
CA GLU A 16 -3.76 -8.37 9.12
C GLU A 16 -3.80 -6.90 9.53
N ARG A 17 -3.30 -6.03 8.65
CA ARG A 17 -3.22 -4.58 8.89
C ARG A 17 -3.50 -3.82 7.61
N VAL A 18 -4.22 -2.71 7.75
CA VAL A 18 -4.42 -1.73 6.69
C VAL A 18 -3.78 -0.41 7.11
N LEU A 19 -2.67 -0.07 6.48
CA LEU A 19 -2.05 1.24 6.57
C LEU A 19 -2.62 2.15 5.48
N SER A 20 -2.77 3.43 5.77
CA SER A 20 -3.23 4.41 4.79
C SER A 20 -2.47 5.72 4.91
N SER A 21 -2.34 6.44 3.79
CA SER A 21 -2.03 7.87 3.84
C SER A 21 -3.07 8.62 4.68
N ARG A 22 -2.67 9.76 5.23
CA ARG A 22 -3.51 10.57 6.12
C ARG A 22 -4.54 11.43 5.38
N TYR A 23 -4.57 11.34 4.04
CA TYR A 23 -5.52 12.08 3.22
C TYR A 23 -6.88 11.39 3.24
N CYS A 24 -7.97 12.15 3.40
CA CYS A 24 -9.33 11.59 3.50
C CYS A 24 -9.66 10.60 2.39
N ARG A 25 -9.26 10.89 1.14
CA ARG A 25 -9.48 9.97 0.00
C ARG A 25 -8.87 8.58 0.18
N ALA A 26 -7.70 8.48 0.80
CA ALA A 26 -7.03 7.21 1.05
C ALA A 26 -7.68 6.48 2.23
N LEU A 27 -7.90 7.22 3.33
CA LEU A 27 -8.58 6.69 4.52
C LEU A 27 -9.97 6.15 4.18
N ASP A 28 -10.78 6.91 3.44
CA ASP A 28 -12.14 6.52 3.07
C ASP A 28 -12.15 5.32 2.11
N THR A 29 -11.14 5.22 1.24
CA THR A 29 -10.96 4.05 0.37
C THR A 29 -10.62 2.81 1.18
N ALA A 30 -9.68 2.92 2.11
CA ALA A 30 -9.26 1.84 3.00
C ALA A 30 -10.42 1.36 3.87
N ARG A 31 -11.12 2.28 4.55
CA ARG A 31 -12.33 1.98 5.35
C ARG A 31 -13.39 1.26 4.54
N THR A 32 -13.69 1.77 3.34
CA THR A 32 -14.74 1.19 2.50
C THR A 32 -14.34 -0.16 1.90
N ALA A 33 -13.05 -0.36 1.58
CA ALA A 33 -12.56 -1.61 1.00
C ALA A 33 -12.46 -2.71 2.06
N PHE A 34 -11.87 -2.44 3.22
CA PHE A 34 -11.54 -3.48 4.19
C PHE A 34 -12.51 -3.55 5.37
N ARG A 35 -13.48 -2.62 5.45
CA ARG A 35 -14.54 -2.59 6.48
C ARG A 35 -13.97 -2.48 7.91
N GLU A 36 -12.81 -1.87 8.05
CA GLU A 36 -12.11 -1.60 9.30
C GLU A 36 -11.49 -0.20 9.30
N GLU A 37 -11.09 0.30 10.48
CA GLU A 37 -10.43 1.60 10.58
C GLU A 37 -8.94 1.45 10.22
N PRO A 38 -8.45 2.10 9.15
CA PRO A 38 -7.06 2.00 8.74
C PRO A 38 -6.14 2.76 9.71
N GLU A 39 -4.93 2.24 9.88
CA GLU A 39 -3.87 2.91 10.63
C GLU A 39 -3.27 4.04 9.77
N PRO A 40 -3.36 5.32 10.20
CA PRO A 40 -2.76 6.41 9.46
C PRO A 40 -1.24 6.35 9.53
N PHE A 41 -0.59 6.28 8.37
CA PHE A 41 0.86 6.16 8.26
C PHE A 41 1.42 7.29 7.39
N ALA A 42 2.06 8.26 8.04
CA ALA A 42 2.53 9.50 7.41
C ALA A 42 3.46 9.30 6.19
N PRO A 43 4.35 8.29 6.15
CA PRO A 43 5.16 8.00 4.97
C PRO A 43 4.35 7.65 3.70
N LEU A 44 3.08 7.22 3.82
CA LEU A 44 2.21 6.97 2.67
C LEU A 44 1.54 8.24 2.12
N ASP A 45 1.75 9.41 2.72
CA ASP A 45 1.27 10.70 2.20
C ASP A 45 1.88 11.03 0.83
N LEU A 46 1.41 12.12 0.20
CA LEU A 46 1.96 12.60 -1.07
C LEU A 46 3.49 12.63 -1.03
N LEU A 47 4.10 12.09 -2.07
CA LEU A 47 5.55 11.96 -2.19
C LEU A 47 6.20 13.35 -2.11
N LYS A 48 7.25 13.48 -1.30
CA LYS A 48 7.99 14.74 -1.17
C LYS A 48 8.72 15.12 -2.46
N THR A 49 8.85 16.42 -2.68
CA THR A 49 9.57 16.99 -3.84
C THR A 49 11.06 17.16 -3.57
N ASP A 50 11.45 17.41 -2.31
CA ASP A 50 12.85 17.41 -1.91
C ASP A 50 13.42 15.99 -1.97
N ALA A 51 14.64 15.86 -2.52
CA ALA A 51 15.26 14.57 -2.76
C ALA A 51 15.58 13.81 -1.47
N SER A 52 16.05 14.52 -0.43
CA SER A 52 16.41 13.91 0.85
C SER A 52 15.17 13.48 1.62
N GLU A 53 14.15 14.34 1.65
CA GLU A 53 12.86 14.00 2.29
C GLU A 53 12.17 12.84 1.58
N LYS A 54 12.22 12.82 0.24
CA LYS A 54 11.69 11.72 -0.57
C LYS A 54 12.39 10.40 -0.25
N ALA A 55 13.71 10.39 -0.18
CA ALA A 55 14.47 9.18 0.17
C ALA A 55 14.09 8.69 1.58
N ALA A 56 14.04 9.59 2.56
CA ALA A 56 13.65 9.24 3.92
C ALA A 56 12.21 8.69 4.00
N GLN A 57 11.28 9.27 3.22
CA GLN A 57 9.90 8.80 3.13
C GLN A 57 9.82 7.38 2.57
N ILE A 58 10.54 7.10 1.48
CA ILE A 58 10.56 5.77 0.85
C ILE A 58 11.21 4.74 1.78
N GLU A 59 12.33 5.09 2.41
CA GLU A 59 12.99 4.21 3.40
C GLU A 59 12.07 3.91 4.59
N ALA A 60 11.29 4.88 5.08
CA ALA A 60 10.33 4.62 6.15
C ALA A 60 9.24 3.62 5.74
N VAL A 61 8.76 3.68 4.49
CA VAL A 61 7.82 2.68 3.95
C VAL A 61 8.49 1.31 3.81
N MET A 62 9.71 1.26 3.28
CA MET A 62 10.47 0.01 3.15
C MET A 62 10.77 -0.62 4.50
N ASN A 63 11.07 0.16 5.54
CA ASN A 63 11.28 -0.34 6.88
C ASN A 63 10.01 -0.96 7.47
N GLU A 64 8.85 -0.34 7.27
CA GLU A 64 7.56 -0.93 7.69
C GLU A 64 7.29 -2.25 6.95
N ILE A 65 7.55 -2.30 5.63
CA ILE A 65 7.40 -3.51 4.82
C ILE A 65 8.34 -4.63 5.31
N ARG A 66 9.62 -4.32 5.57
CA ARG A 66 10.62 -5.30 6.03
C ARG A 66 10.41 -5.74 7.47
N ALA A 67 9.83 -4.89 8.32
CA ALA A 67 9.52 -5.21 9.71
C ALA A 67 8.32 -6.16 9.84
N TYR A 68 7.49 -6.27 8.80
CA TYR A 68 6.37 -7.19 8.79
C TYR A 68 6.85 -8.64 8.64
N SER A 69 6.52 -9.48 9.63
CA SER A 69 6.86 -10.90 9.68
C SER A 69 5.63 -11.81 9.81
N GLY A 70 4.43 -11.28 9.57
CA GLY A 70 3.19 -12.04 9.63
C GLY A 70 3.01 -12.97 8.42
N SER A 71 2.05 -13.90 8.51
CA SER A 71 1.71 -14.82 7.43
C SER A 71 0.61 -14.30 6.49
N ASP A 72 -0.01 -13.19 6.86
CA ASP A 72 -1.17 -12.60 6.19
C ASP A 72 -0.72 -11.39 5.36
N ASN A 73 -1.66 -10.58 4.86
CA ASN A 73 -1.33 -9.41 4.05
C ASN A 73 -1.35 -8.12 4.87
N VAL A 74 -0.34 -7.27 4.66
CA VAL A 74 -0.43 -5.84 4.99
C VAL A 74 -0.86 -5.08 3.74
N VAL A 75 -1.95 -4.33 3.87
CA VAL A 75 -2.41 -3.46 2.79
C VAL A 75 -1.94 -2.03 3.07
N MET A 76 -1.34 -1.39 2.07
CA MET A 76 -0.93 0.01 2.12
C MET A 76 -1.70 0.83 1.07
N VAL A 77 -2.57 1.73 1.51
CA VAL A 77 -3.36 2.60 0.63
C VAL A 77 -2.68 3.96 0.48
N THR A 78 -2.20 4.27 -0.73
CA THR A 78 -1.35 5.45 -0.99
C THR A 78 -1.62 6.09 -2.36
N HIS A 79 -0.68 6.88 -2.86
CA HIS A 79 -0.74 7.67 -4.08
C HIS A 79 0.15 7.08 -5.17
N LEU A 80 -0.14 7.44 -6.43
CA LEU A 80 0.53 6.89 -7.61
C LEU A 80 2.05 7.06 -7.54
N GLU A 81 2.52 8.21 -7.08
CA GLU A 81 3.93 8.56 -7.00
C GLU A 81 4.70 7.66 -6.02
N ASN A 82 4.07 7.28 -4.91
CA ASN A 82 4.66 6.32 -3.96
C ASN A 82 4.76 4.93 -4.60
N ILE A 83 3.70 4.47 -5.27
CA ILE A 83 3.70 3.15 -5.92
C ILE A 83 4.77 3.10 -7.02
N MET A 84 4.87 4.14 -7.84
CA MET A 84 5.90 4.22 -8.88
C MET A 84 7.30 4.28 -8.29
N ALA A 85 7.52 5.03 -7.21
CA ALA A 85 8.82 5.12 -6.56
C ALA A 85 9.27 3.79 -5.92
N LEU A 86 8.33 3.02 -5.37
CA LEU A 86 8.59 1.75 -4.69
C LEU A 86 8.72 0.56 -5.66
N THR A 87 7.95 0.56 -6.74
CA THR A 87 7.77 -0.64 -7.59
C THR A 87 8.14 -0.43 -9.05
N GLY A 88 8.31 0.82 -9.49
CA GLY A 88 8.43 1.17 -10.92
C GLY A 88 7.13 1.02 -11.72
N ILE A 89 6.03 0.60 -11.08
CA ILE A 89 4.74 0.37 -11.75
C ILE A 89 3.84 1.59 -11.63
N SER A 90 3.20 1.95 -12.74
CA SER A 90 2.12 2.94 -12.80
C SER A 90 0.77 2.22 -12.91
N PRO A 91 0.11 1.88 -11.78
CA PRO A 91 -1.21 1.27 -11.80
C PRO A 91 -2.29 2.27 -12.20
N ARG A 92 -3.38 1.75 -12.76
CA ARG A 92 -4.60 2.53 -13.01
C ARG A 92 -5.35 2.76 -11.70
N GLU A 93 -6.31 3.68 -11.72
CA GLU A 93 -7.23 3.83 -10.59
C GLU A 93 -7.99 2.51 -10.34
N GLY A 94 -8.10 2.12 -9.07
CA GLY A 94 -8.74 0.86 -8.69
C GLY A 94 -7.93 -0.38 -9.07
N GLU A 95 -6.61 -0.26 -9.15
CA GLU A 95 -5.69 -1.38 -9.33
C GLU A 95 -4.73 -1.50 -8.14
N ALA A 96 -4.46 -2.73 -7.69
CA ALA A 96 -3.46 -3.03 -6.67
C ALA A 96 -2.23 -3.69 -7.29
N VAL A 97 -1.05 -3.37 -6.76
CA VAL A 97 0.22 -4.03 -7.07
C VAL A 97 0.57 -4.92 -5.87
N ILE A 98 0.70 -6.22 -6.10
CA ILE A 98 1.12 -7.18 -5.09
C ILE A 98 2.63 -7.28 -5.14
N VAL A 99 3.26 -7.09 -3.99
CA VAL A 99 4.71 -7.09 -3.85
C VAL A 99 5.14 -8.01 -2.71
N GLU A 100 6.37 -8.50 -2.78
CA GLU A 100 7.07 -9.07 -1.64
C GLU A 100 8.38 -8.31 -1.42
N PRO A 101 8.86 -8.20 -0.16
CA PRO A 101 10.21 -7.74 0.11
C PRO A 101 11.23 -8.68 -0.52
N GLN A 102 12.18 -8.15 -1.28
CA GLN A 102 13.32 -8.90 -1.81
C GLN A 102 14.58 -8.04 -1.75
N ASP A 103 15.60 -8.53 -1.05
CA ASP A 103 16.86 -7.81 -0.82
C ASP A 103 16.60 -6.39 -0.31
N ASP A 104 17.17 -5.37 -0.97
CA ASP A 104 16.97 -3.96 -0.64
C ASP A 104 15.69 -3.37 -1.26
N GLY A 105 14.88 -4.14 -1.99
CA GLY A 105 13.74 -3.64 -2.76
C GLY A 105 12.47 -4.46 -2.62
N LEU A 106 11.59 -4.32 -3.62
CA LEU A 106 10.33 -5.04 -3.72
C LEU A 106 10.29 -5.83 -5.03
N ARG A 107 9.94 -7.10 -4.96
CA ARG A 107 9.59 -7.90 -6.13
C ARG A 107 8.10 -7.80 -6.38
N VAL A 108 7.72 -7.38 -7.58
CA VAL A 108 6.31 -7.38 -8.01
C VAL A 108 5.88 -8.81 -8.33
N LEU A 109 4.89 -9.30 -7.60
CA LEU A 109 4.30 -10.63 -7.79
C LEU A 109 3.16 -10.61 -8.79
N GLY A 110 2.44 -9.49 -8.88
CA GLY A 110 1.31 -9.36 -9.77
C GLY A 110 0.55 -8.06 -9.63
N ARG A 111 -0.49 -7.94 -10.43
CA ARG A 111 -1.40 -6.78 -10.47
C ARG A 111 -2.83 -7.27 -10.41
N VAL A 112 -3.68 -6.57 -9.69
CA VAL A 112 -5.09 -6.93 -9.51
C VAL A 112 -5.96 -5.74 -9.87
N THR A 113 -6.84 -5.94 -10.85
CA THR A 113 -7.89 -4.99 -11.21
C THR A 113 -9.21 -5.41 -10.57
N PHE A 114 -9.97 -4.46 -10.03
CA PHE A 114 -11.20 -4.70 -9.26
C PHE A 114 -12.47 -4.19 -9.97
#